data_AF-A0AAD5AQP9-F1
#
_entry.id   AF-A0AAD5AQP9-F1
#
_cell.length_a   1.000
_cell.length_b   1.000
_cell.length_c   1.000
_cell.angle_alpha   90.00
_cell.angle_beta   90.00
_cell.angle_gamma   90.00
#
_symmetry.space_group_name_H-M   'P 1'
#
loop_
_entity.id
_entity.type
_entity.pdbx_description
1 polymer ?
#
loop_
_entity_poly.entity_id
_entity_poly.type
_entity_poly.pdbx_seq_one_letter_code
_entity_poly.pdbx_strand_id
1 'polypeptide(L)'
;TMSDNAESPTEPQKEESSTQNVASDSGDTAKTGERKKIDVLLKAVGDTPIMKTKKWAVERERTIQSLAQFISRFLKLEPNEQLFIYINQSFAPSPDQEVGVLFDCFGSDGKLVLHYCKSQAWG
;
A
#
# COMPACT_ATOMS: atom_id res chain seq x y z
N THR A 1 -61.55 -2.55 1.01
CA THR A 1 -60.40 -1.71 0.66
C THR A 1 -59.40 -1.78 1.79
N MET A 2 -58.54 -2.79 1.76
CA MET A 2 -57.42 -2.88 2.70
C MET A 2 -56.25 -2.20 2.00
N SER A 3 -55.85 -1.04 2.51
CA SER A 3 -54.64 -0.35 2.08
C SER A 3 -53.68 -0.41 3.26
N ASP A 4 -52.64 -1.19 3.05
CA ASP A 4 -51.56 -1.48 3.98
C ASP A 4 -50.91 -0.22 4.55
N ASN A 5 -50.85 -0.17 5.88
CA ASN A 5 -49.95 0.66 6.66
C ASN A 5 -48.83 -0.27 7.15
N ALA A 6 -47.64 -0.13 6.56
CA ALA A 6 -46.44 -0.82 7.02
C ALA A 6 -45.26 0.15 6.97
N GLU A 7 -45.18 0.98 8.01
CA GLU A 7 -43.93 1.57 8.47
C GLU A 7 -43.11 0.43 9.11
N SER A 8 -41.93 0.17 8.55
CA SER A 8 -40.96 -0.78 9.08
C SER A 8 -39.68 -0.05 9.49
N PRO A 9 -39.01 -0.55 10.55
CA PRO A 9 -38.37 0.30 11.54
C PRO A 9 -36.86 0.39 11.35
N THR A 10 -36.29 1.46 11.89
CA THR A 10 -34.87 1.53 12.25
C THR A 10 -34.62 0.55 13.38
N GLU A 11 -33.71 -0.42 13.19
CA GLU A 11 -33.11 -1.16 14.29
C GLU A 11 -31.58 -1.19 14.17
N PRO A 12 -30.84 -0.89 15.26
CA PRO A 12 -29.38 -0.82 15.31
C PRO A 12 -28.79 -2.14 15.87
N GLN A 13 -27.48 -2.11 16.18
CA GLN A 13 -26.64 -3.15 16.85
C GLN A 13 -25.77 -3.96 15.87
N LYS A 14 -24.45 -4.03 16.06
CA LYS A 14 -23.79 -4.46 17.30
C LYS A 14 -22.40 -3.83 17.48
N GLU A 15 -22.24 -2.99 18.49
CA GLU A 15 -20.99 -2.81 19.24
C GLU A 15 -20.93 -3.85 20.37
N GLU A 16 -19.78 -4.50 20.53
CA GLU A 16 -19.08 -4.84 21.80
C GLU A 16 -17.82 -5.66 21.43
N SER A 17 -16.61 -5.13 21.71
CA SER A 17 -15.80 -5.42 22.91
C SER A 17 -15.06 -6.76 22.77
N SER A 18 -13.75 -6.95 22.94
CA SER A 18 -12.61 -6.23 23.55
C SER A 18 -11.35 -6.88 22.93
N THR A 19 -10.20 -6.21 22.84
CA THR A 19 -9.15 -6.34 23.85
C THR A 19 -8.13 -5.22 23.62
N GLN A 20 -8.00 -4.36 24.62
CA GLN A 20 -6.88 -3.45 24.81
C GLN A 20 -5.60 -4.27 25.01
N ASN A 21 -4.57 -4.04 24.20
CA ASN A 21 -3.18 -4.27 24.61
C ASN A 21 -2.47 -2.92 24.60
N VAL A 22 -2.28 -2.40 25.79
CA VAL A 22 -1.37 -1.31 26.15
C VAL A 22 0.04 -1.87 26.39
N ALA A 23 1.04 -1.03 26.12
CA ALA A 23 2.50 -1.20 26.23
C ALA A 23 3.12 -2.02 25.07
N SER A 24 4.21 -1.59 24.42
CA SER A 24 5.36 -0.80 24.88
C SER A 24 5.92 0.03 23.71
N ASP A 25 6.18 1.33 23.89
CA ASP A 25 7.52 1.85 24.17
C ASP A 25 8.66 1.02 23.58
N SER A 26 9.25 1.53 22.49
CA SER A 26 10.68 1.78 22.38
C SER A 26 10.99 2.00 20.90
N GLY A 27 11.32 3.25 20.57
CA GLY A 27 12.11 3.53 19.39
C GLY A 27 13.45 2.81 19.52
N ASP A 28 13.56 1.65 18.89
CA ASP A 28 14.84 1.05 18.53
C ASP A 28 14.82 0.73 17.04
N THR A 29 15.66 1.42 16.29
CA THR A 29 16.73 0.70 15.61
C THR A 29 17.78 1.69 15.14
N ALA A 30 18.59 2.12 16.10
CA ALA A 30 20.00 2.36 15.86
C ALA A 30 20.65 1.00 15.52
N LYS A 31 20.39 0.48 14.32
CA LYS A 31 21.14 -0.61 13.68
C LYS A 31 21.27 -0.29 12.19
N THR A 32 22.01 0.77 11.92
CA THR A 32 22.45 1.26 10.60
C THR A 32 23.44 0.30 9.90
N GLY A 33 23.17 -1.02 9.94
CA GLY A 33 24.12 -2.07 9.53
C GLY A 33 23.62 -3.12 8.53
N GLU A 34 22.47 -3.79 8.72
CA GLU A 34 22.34 -5.14 8.10
C GLU A 34 20.94 -5.56 7.61
N ARG A 35 20.18 -4.68 6.96
CA ARG A 35 19.08 -5.15 6.10
C ARG A 35 19.21 -4.56 4.71
N LYS A 36 19.96 -5.26 3.85
CA LYS A 36 20.09 -4.96 2.41
C LYS A 36 18.74 -4.93 1.68
N LYS A 37 17.71 -5.55 2.26
CA LYS A 37 16.36 -5.61 1.71
C LYS A 37 15.34 -5.13 2.71
N ILE A 38 14.28 -4.52 2.21
CA ILE A 38 13.11 -4.10 2.97
C ILE A 38 11.87 -4.85 2.48
N ASP A 39 10.86 -4.95 3.33
CA ASP A 39 9.56 -5.46 2.94
C ASP A 39 8.76 -4.37 2.25
N VAL A 40 8.30 -4.62 1.03
CA VAL A 40 7.40 -3.74 0.26
C VAL A 40 6.07 -4.45 0.07
N LEU A 41 4.97 -3.79 0.43
CA LEU A 41 3.61 -4.25 0.18
C LEU A 41 3.01 -3.47 -0.99
N LEU A 42 2.77 -4.16 -2.10
CA LEU A 42 2.20 -3.62 -3.32
C LEU A 42 0.67 -3.77 -3.31
N LYS A 43 -0.05 -2.66 -3.52
CA LYS A 43 -1.51 -2.61 -3.59
C LYS A 43 -1.95 -2.02 -4.93
N ALA A 44 -2.79 -2.75 -5.67
CA ALA A 44 -3.39 -2.21 -6.88
C ALA A 44 -4.43 -1.14 -6.54
N VAL A 45 -4.65 -0.22 -7.49
CA VAL A 45 -5.65 0.85 -7.41
C VAL A 45 -6.52 0.84 -8.66
N GLY A 46 -7.82 1.09 -8.47
CA GLY A 46 -8.80 1.09 -9.55
C GLY A 46 -8.82 -0.24 -10.32
N ASP A 47 -8.94 -0.16 -11.64
CA ASP A 47 -9.01 -1.32 -12.55
C ASP A 47 -7.61 -1.86 -12.94
N THR A 48 -6.60 -1.60 -12.10
CA THR A 48 -5.25 -2.10 -12.33
C THR A 48 -5.13 -3.57 -11.92
N PRO A 49 -4.55 -4.46 -12.75
CA PRO A 49 -4.38 -5.87 -12.41
C PRO A 49 -3.68 -6.09 -11.06
N ILE A 50 -4.26 -6.98 -10.25
CA ILE A 50 -3.74 -7.28 -8.92
C ILE A 50 -2.62 -8.32 -9.01
N MET A 51 -1.45 -8.01 -8.45
CA MET A 51 -0.37 -8.99 -8.33
C MET A 51 -0.78 -10.12 -7.38
N LYS A 52 -0.52 -11.37 -7.81
CA LYS A 52 -0.76 -12.57 -6.97
C LYS A 52 0.05 -12.51 -5.68
N THR A 53 1.32 -12.17 -5.79
CA THR A 53 2.20 -11.92 -4.64
C THR A 53 2.24 -10.43 -4.35
N LYS A 54 1.77 -10.02 -3.16
CA LYS A 54 1.67 -8.60 -2.77
C LYS A 54 2.86 -8.12 -1.95
N LYS A 55 3.45 -8.98 -1.13
CA LYS A 55 4.60 -8.65 -0.26
C LYS A 55 5.90 -9.12 -0.94
N TRP A 56 6.87 -8.21 -1.06
CA TRP A 56 8.15 -8.45 -1.73
C TRP A 56 9.32 -7.97 -0.87
N ALA A 57 10.39 -8.74 -0.83
CA ALA A 57 11.67 -8.28 -0.29
C ALA A 57 12.44 -7.55 -1.40
N VAL A 58 12.64 -6.24 -1.23
CA VAL A 58 13.21 -5.35 -2.26
C VAL A 58 14.52 -4.75 -1.75
N GLU A 59 15.54 -4.72 -2.61
CA GLU A 59 16.83 -4.07 -2.31
C GLU A 59 16.63 -2.58 -2.07
N ARG A 60 17.38 -2.03 -1.11
CA ARG A 60 17.22 -0.64 -0.68
C ARG A 60 17.57 0.34 -1.79
N GLU A 61 18.60 0.03 -2.55
CA GLU A 61 19.16 0.83 -3.65
C GLU A 61 18.28 0.79 -4.91
N ARG A 62 17.21 -0.01 -4.89
CA ARG A 62 16.31 -0.13 -6.03
C ARG A 62 15.51 1.17 -6.20
N THR A 63 15.46 1.72 -7.40
CA THR A 63 14.69 2.94 -7.69
C THR A 63 13.21 2.65 -7.95
N ILE A 64 12.37 3.66 -7.75
CA ILE A 64 10.93 3.61 -8.08
C ILE A 64 10.70 3.24 -9.55
N GLN A 65 11.49 3.79 -10.48
CA GLN A 65 11.37 3.48 -11.90
C GLN A 65 11.61 2.00 -12.19
N SER A 66 12.67 1.42 -11.61
CA SER A 66 12.97 0.00 -11.81
C SER A 66 11.91 -0.91 -11.16
N LEU A 67 11.30 -0.47 -10.07
CA LEU A 67 10.19 -1.16 -9.41
C LEU A 67 8.92 -1.09 -10.27
N ALA A 68 8.58 0.07 -10.81
CA ALA A 68 7.45 0.23 -11.73
C ALA A 68 7.60 -0.67 -12.97
N GLN A 69 8.78 -0.67 -13.60
CA GLN A 69 9.08 -1.55 -14.74
C GLN A 69 8.95 -3.04 -14.38
N PHE A 70 9.38 -3.43 -13.18
CA PHE A 70 9.20 -4.80 -12.70
C PHE A 70 7.72 -5.17 -12.57
N ILE A 71 6.90 -4.30 -11.98
CA ILE A 71 5.46 -4.53 -11.83
C ILE A 71 4.80 -4.63 -13.21
N SER A 72 5.09 -3.70 -14.13
CA SER A 72 4.54 -3.72 -15.49
C SER A 72 4.87 -5.02 -16.22
N ARG A 73 6.13 -5.48 -16.14
CA ARG A 73 6.54 -6.76 -16.76
C ARG A 73 5.87 -7.96 -16.09
N PHE A 74 5.76 -7.95 -14.77
CA PHE A 74 5.13 -9.04 -14.01
C PHE A 74 3.64 -9.16 -14.35
N LEU A 75 2.96 -8.03 -14.52
CA LEU A 75 1.55 -7.95 -14.90
C LEU A 75 1.31 -8.10 -16.41
N LYS A 76 2.38 -8.19 -17.22
CA LYS A 76 2.32 -8.25 -18.69
C LYS A 76 1.56 -7.07 -19.30
N LEU A 77 1.79 -5.88 -18.75
CA LEU A 77 1.28 -4.64 -19.33
C LEU A 77 1.97 -4.33 -20.65
N GLU A 78 1.33 -3.54 -21.50
CA GLU A 78 1.90 -3.14 -22.79
C GLU A 78 3.15 -2.26 -22.60
N PRO A 79 4.15 -2.32 -23.50
CA PRO A 79 5.40 -1.57 -23.34
C PRO A 79 5.26 -0.06 -23.22
N ASN A 80 4.19 0.50 -23.79
CA ASN A 80 3.89 1.93 -23.79
C ASN A 80 2.92 2.34 -22.67
N GLU A 81 2.48 1.39 -21.85
CA GLU A 81 1.56 1.66 -20.76
C GLU A 81 2.33 2.17 -19.52
N GLN A 82 1.95 3.36 -19.06
CA GLN A 82 2.56 3.98 -17.90
C GLN A 82 2.01 3.36 -16.61
N LEU A 83 2.90 3.13 -15.63
CA LEU A 83 2.53 2.70 -14.30
C LEU A 83 2.96 3.75 -13.27
N PHE A 84 1.99 4.24 -12.50
CA PHE A 84 2.18 5.20 -11.44
C PHE A 84 2.33 4.47 -10.10
N ILE A 85 3.22 4.96 -9.25
CA ILE A 85 3.42 4.47 -7.88
C ILE A 85 3.17 5.61 -6.91
N TYR A 86 2.49 5.31 -5.81
CA TYR A 86 2.09 6.27 -4.79
C TYR A 86 2.43 5.78 -3.38
N ILE A 87 2.79 6.73 -2.52
CA ILE A 87 3.01 6.54 -1.09
C ILE A 87 1.89 7.25 -0.33
N ASN A 88 1.40 6.62 0.73
CA ASN A 88 0.34 7.14 1.60
C ASN A 88 -0.94 7.57 0.87
N GLN A 89 -1.21 7.02 -0.33
CA GLN A 89 -2.36 7.38 -1.17
C GLN A 89 -2.47 8.90 -1.38
N SER A 90 -1.32 9.56 -1.58
CA SER A 90 -1.26 11.01 -1.67
C SER A 90 -0.34 11.47 -2.80
N PHE A 91 0.95 11.14 -2.75
CA PHE A 91 1.92 11.67 -3.71
C PHE A 91 2.66 10.56 -4.44
N ALA A 92 3.15 10.87 -5.65
CA ALA A 92 4.03 10.02 -6.43
C ALA A 92 5.50 10.43 -6.17
N PRO A 93 6.36 9.54 -5.65
CA PRO A 93 7.78 9.84 -5.49
C PRO A 93 8.48 9.98 -6.84
N SER A 94 9.66 10.62 -6.83
CA SER A 94 10.47 10.76 -8.04
C SER A 94 10.93 9.38 -8.56
N PRO A 95 10.96 9.13 -9.88
CA PRO A 95 11.32 7.81 -10.43
C PRO A 95 12.75 7.35 -10.09
N ASP A 96 13.66 8.28 -9.83
CA ASP A 96 15.05 8.05 -9.44
C ASP A 96 15.22 7.79 -7.94
N GLN A 97 14.20 8.05 -7.12
CA GLN A 97 14.30 7.88 -5.68
C GLN A 97 14.44 6.41 -5.30
N GLU A 98 15.37 6.12 -4.39
CA GLU A 98 15.60 4.78 -3.86
C GLU A 98 14.49 4.38 -2.88
N VAL A 99 14.08 3.11 -3.00
CA VAL A 99 13.04 2.49 -2.18
C VAL A 99 13.44 2.47 -0.69
N GLY A 100 14.73 2.33 -0.40
CA GLY A 100 15.27 2.40 0.96
C GLY A 100 15.05 3.77 1.62
N VAL A 101 15.31 4.86 0.91
CA VAL A 101 15.06 6.23 1.40
C VAL A 101 13.58 6.44 1.69
N LEU A 102 12.72 5.95 0.80
CA LEU A 102 11.26 6.04 0.98
C LEU A 102 10.76 5.22 2.16
N PHE A 103 11.37 4.06 2.42
CA PHE A 103 11.07 3.25 3.60
C PHE A 103 11.50 3.92 4.89
N ASP A 104 12.67 4.55 4.93
CA ASP A 104 13.14 5.23 6.13
C ASP A 104 12.23 6.42 6.50
N CYS A 105 11.65 7.10 5.50
CA CYS A 105 10.74 8.24 5.72
C CYS A 105 9.27 7.85 5.93
N PHE A 106 8.76 6.85 5.21
CA PHE A 106 7.32 6.54 5.12
C PHE A 106 6.97 5.09 5.45
N GLY A 107 7.95 4.27 5.84
CA GLY A 107 7.74 2.90 6.28
C GLY A 107 6.96 2.83 7.60
N SER A 108 6.16 1.77 7.75
CA SER A 108 5.37 1.49 8.96
C SER A 108 5.25 -0.02 9.18
N ASP A 109 5.26 -0.45 10.45
CA ASP A 109 5.29 -1.86 10.86
C ASP A 109 6.34 -2.71 10.11
N GLY A 110 7.53 -2.15 9.89
CA GLY A 110 8.62 -2.83 9.22
C GLY A 110 8.43 -3.07 7.71
N LYS A 111 7.48 -2.38 7.06
CA LYS A 111 7.23 -2.44 5.61
C LYS A 111 6.98 -1.07 4.99
N LEU A 112 7.21 -0.94 3.69
CA LEU A 112 6.75 0.21 2.88
C LEU A 112 5.53 -0.20 2.08
N VAL A 113 4.44 0.55 2.17
CA VAL A 113 3.23 0.30 1.37
C VAL A 113 3.25 1.19 0.14
N LEU A 114 3.19 0.58 -1.04
CA LEU A 114 3.12 1.27 -2.32
C LEU A 114 1.82 0.94 -3.04
N HIS A 115 1.15 1.96 -3.53
CA HIS A 115 -0.06 1.84 -4.32
C HIS A 115 0.29 2.05 -5.78
N TYR A 116 -0.06 1.10 -6.65
CA TYR A 116 0.26 1.17 -8.07
C TYR A 116 -1.01 1.25 -8.93
N CYS A 117 -0.96 2.05 -9.99
CA CYS A 117 -2.10 2.31 -10.86
C CYS A 117 -1.67 2.55 -12.32
N LYS A 118 -2.51 2.17 -13.28
CA LYS A 118 -2.34 2.52 -14.71
C LYS A 118 -2.71 3.96 -15.05
N SER A 119 -3.60 4.58 -14.26
CA SER A 119 -3.99 5.98 -14.40
C SER A 119 -3.50 6.78 -13.20
N GLN A 120 -3.37 8.09 -13.39
CA GLN A 120 -3.09 9.00 -12.28
C GLN A 120 -4.26 8.94 -11.29
N ALA A 121 -3.96 8.73 -10.01
CA ALA A 121 -4.95 8.51 -8.96
C ALA A 121 -4.93 9.60 -7.89
N TRP A 122 -3.75 10.08 -7.53
CA TRP A 122 -3.55 11.15 -6.54
C TRP A 122 -2.54 12.18 -7.05
N GLY A 123 -2.53 13.35 -6.41
CA GLY A 123 -1.70 14.51 -6.75
C GLY A 123 -1.95 15.66 -5.79
#